data_AF-C8X9R2-F1
#
_entry.id   AF-C8X9R2-F1
#
_cell.length_a   1.000
_cell.length_b   1.000
_cell.length_c   1.000
_cell.angle_alpha   90.00
_cell.angle_beta   90.00
_cell.angle_gamma   90.00
#
_symmetry.space_group_name_H-M   'P 1'
#
loop_
_entity.id
_entity.type
_entity.pdbx_description
1 polymer ?
#
loop_
_entity_poly.entity_id
_entity_poly.type
_entity_poly.pdbx_seq_one_letter_code
_entity_poly.pdbx_strand_id
1 'polypeptide(L)'
;MAITFTVTVQGRPLKRTYLSHFDFFRNPQTVFVRTDEAGRATIGSVVSTAQIQVRVHAQNAVVRSLDGNFPIPVEVSQEFTVSNQGTININTDAEQQDHFRIIEHCLDAYDTVWRQFRPFNRSGRGAFPFGTGGTIAQDRGRLPRIEVVYPDNSPAQVAFTEPVSLGTGHPLIHIKHKSQDARLFGSTAQNVDATLIPHEIAHALYFALMPLSTRASVETGYLAWITSQVAAGLPPFHNTTTATTEFVAWIEALGIFSERLFFFAKRHTPPLTGADLRRSFFRDELSAAPLLQTTNLTGYTQIGTLNGNGVVPMLTGDDVEGAVYGSIFVDLARRPGLREAVGQYIGSSDDSVLGFDDFRNLLISETDFDADIVAVANTWGL
;
A
#
# COMPACT_ATOMS: atom_id res chain seq x y z
N MET A 1 -5.35 38.68 0.08
CA MET A 1 -4.08 38.16 0.63
C MET A 1 -4.04 36.64 0.42
N ALA A 2 -2.87 36.00 0.31
CA ALA A 2 -2.79 34.53 0.32
C ALA A 2 -2.50 34.05 1.75
N ILE A 3 -3.15 32.97 2.19
CA ILE A 3 -2.87 32.32 3.48
C ILE A 3 -2.16 31.00 3.17
N THR A 4 -0.92 30.88 3.65
CA THR A 4 -0.11 29.66 3.57
C THR A 4 0.01 29.04 4.95
N PHE A 5 -0.13 27.73 5.08
CA PHE A 5 -0.07 27.03 6.35
C PHE A 5 0.45 25.60 6.15
N THR A 6 0.80 24.93 7.25
CA THR A 6 1.25 23.53 7.26
C THR A 6 0.23 22.65 7.97
N VAL A 7 -0.01 21.44 7.47
CA VAL A 7 -0.89 20.44 8.09
C VAL A 7 -0.08 19.23 8.51
N THR A 8 -0.21 18.83 9.77
CA THR A 8 0.51 17.69 10.35
C THR A 8 -0.43 16.75 11.12
N VAL A 9 -0.05 15.49 11.24
CA VAL A 9 -0.61 14.54 12.21
C VAL A 9 0.53 14.01 13.08
N GLN A 10 0.45 14.20 14.40
CA GLN A 10 1.53 13.83 15.34
C GLN A 10 2.91 14.39 14.93
N GLY A 11 2.95 15.61 14.40
CA GLY A 11 4.18 16.25 13.91
C GLY A 11 4.69 15.73 12.56
N ARG A 12 4.07 14.70 11.96
CA ARG A 12 4.37 14.26 10.60
C ARG A 12 3.58 15.09 9.59
N PRO A 13 4.20 15.59 8.51
CA PRO A 13 3.47 16.30 7.46
C PRO A 13 2.43 15.42 6.78
N LEU A 14 1.21 15.93 6.64
CA LEU A 14 0.19 15.29 5.81
C LEU A 14 0.43 15.66 4.34
N LYS A 15 1.17 14.82 3.63
CA LYS A 15 1.56 15.04 2.24
C LYS A 15 0.41 14.76 1.28
N ARG A 16 0.30 15.55 0.21
CA ARG A 16 -0.69 15.34 -0.86
C ARG A 16 -2.13 15.14 -0.37
N THR A 17 -2.46 15.71 0.77
CA THR A 17 -3.76 15.64 1.44
C THR A 17 -4.69 16.71 0.89
N TYR A 18 -5.94 16.35 0.62
CA TYR A 18 -6.93 17.28 0.10
C TYR A 18 -7.49 18.17 1.21
N LEU A 19 -7.67 19.44 0.87
CA LEU A 19 -8.24 20.47 1.73
C LEU A 19 -9.36 21.18 0.97
N SER A 20 -10.36 21.70 1.69
CA SER A 20 -11.36 22.59 1.12
C SER A 20 -11.61 23.82 1.98
N HIS A 21 -11.90 24.94 1.34
CA HIS A 21 -12.29 26.19 1.97
C HIS A 21 -13.50 26.79 1.24
N PHE A 22 -14.49 27.27 1.99
CA PHE A 22 -15.64 27.94 1.40
C PHE A 22 -15.41 29.46 1.34
N ASP A 23 -15.27 30.00 0.13
CA ASP A 23 -15.03 31.42 -0.11
C ASP A 23 -16.36 32.17 -0.21
N PHE A 24 -16.92 32.57 0.93
CA PHE A 24 -18.23 33.23 0.96
C PHE A 24 -18.23 34.64 0.34
N PHE A 25 -17.16 35.41 0.53
CA PHE A 25 -17.19 36.87 0.37
C PHE A 25 -16.84 37.39 -1.04
N ARG A 26 -16.15 36.59 -1.88
CA ARG A 26 -15.79 37.00 -3.25
C ARG A 26 -16.64 36.31 -4.29
N ASN A 27 -16.74 34.99 -4.20
CA ASN A 27 -17.54 34.16 -5.10
C ASN A 27 -17.93 32.91 -4.32
N PRO A 28 -19.19 32.79 -3.83
CA PRO A 28 -19.65 31.66 -3.02
C PRO A 28 -19.36 30.31 -3.69
N GLN A 29 -18.22 29.72 -3.33
CA GLN A 29 -17.73 28.47 -3.93
C GLN A 29 -16.82 27.74 -2.96
N THR A 30 -16.74 26.41 -3.11
CA THR A 30 -15.75 25.60 -2.41
C THR A 30 -14.46 25.54 -3.23
N VAL A 31 -13.38 26.07 -2.68
CA VAL A 31 -12.04 25.98 -3.24
C VAL A 31 -11.36 24.73 -2.68
N PHE A 32 -10.88 23.86 -3.57
CA PHE A 32 -10.09 22.69 -3.20
C PHE A 32 -8.61 22.94 -3.47
N VAL A 33 -7.77 22.58 -2.50
CA VAL A 33 -6.31 22.59 -2.64
C VAL A 33 -5.74 21.27 -2.12
N ARG A 34 -4.47 21.01 -2.40
CA ARG A 34 -3.76 19.82 -1.94
C ARG A 34 -2.45 20.24 -1.30
N THR A 35 -2.06 19.60 -0.20
CA THR A 35 -0.76 19.85 0.43
C THR A 35 0.40 19.36 -0.43
N ASP A 36 1.57 19.97 -0.28
CA ASP A 36 2.82 19.52 -0.90
C ASP A 36 3.54 18.41 -0.09
N GLU A 37 4.78 18.08 -0.46
CA GLU A 37 5.61 17.08 0.22
C GLU A 37 6.01 17.47 1.65
N ALA A 38 5.90 18.75 2.00
CA ALA A 38 6.13 19.28 3.35
C ALA A 38 4.82 19.51 4.12
N GLY A 39 3.68 19.05 3.59
CA GLY A 39 2.37 19.24 4.21
C GLY A 39 1.85 20.68 4.10
N ARG A 40 2.43 21.52 3.24
CA ARG A 40 2.06 22.93 3.10
C ARG A 40 0.98 23.12 2.06
N ALA A 41 0.08 24.06 2.32
CA ALA A 41 -0.94 24.50 1.37
C ALA A 41 -1.08 26.01 1.39
N THR A 42 -1.49 26.57 0.24
CA THR A 42 -1.76 28.00 0.07
C THR A 42 -3.17 28.18 -0.48
N ILE A 43 -4.00 28.96 0.22
CA ILE A 43 -5.31 29.40 -0.26
C ILE A 43 -5.18 30.83 -0.76
N GLY A 44 -5.46 30.99 -2.06
CA GLY A 44 -5.33 32.25 -2.77
C GLY A 44 -6.42 33.26 -2.45
N SER A 45 -6.05 34.53 -2.54
CA SER A 45 -6.92 35.70 -2.65
C SER A 45 -7.92 35.97 -1.52
N VAL A 46 -7.86 35.30 -0.38
CA VAL A 46 -8.25 35.79 0.96
C VAL A 46 -9.01 37.12 1.09
N VAL A 47 -10.33 37.20 1.32
CA VAL A 47 -10.90 38.47 1.85
C VAL A 47 -10.25 38.73 3.19
N SER A 48 -9.92 40.00 3.48
CA SER A 48 -9.11 40.49 4.60
C SER A 48 -9.57 40.01 5.99
N THR A 49 -9.41 38.73 6.28
CA THR A 49 -9.56 38.11 7.58
C THR A 49 -8.19 37.58 8.01
N ALA A 50 -7.82 37.80 9.27
CA ALA A 50 -6.56 37.29 9.82
C ALA A 50 -6.50 35.75 9.82
N GLN A 51 -7.65 35.11 9.66
CA GLN A 51 -7.86 33.66 9.72
C GLN A 51 -8.91 33.21 8.71
N ILE A 52 -8.84 31.94 8.32
CA ILE A 52 -9.84 31.27 7.49
C ILE A 52 -10.22 29.93 8.09
N GLN A 53 -11.44 29.47 7.80
CA GLN A 53 -11.84 28.09 8.05
C GLN A 53 -11.41 27.19 6.90
N VAL A 54 -10.78 26.07 7.21
CA VAL A 54 -10.32 25.05 6.26
C VAL A 54 -10.80 23.70 6.76
N ARG A 55 -11.35 22.89 5.86
CA ARG A 55 -11.65 21.49 6.09
C ARG A 55 -10.52 20.63 5.56
N VAL A 56 -9.92 19.82 6.43
CA VAL A 56 -8.92 18.81 6.09
C VAL A 56 -9.64 17.48 5.89
N HIS A 57 -9.47 16.87 4.71
CA HIS A 57 -10.09 15.58 4.40
C HIS A 57 -9.12 14.46 4.74
N ALA A 58 -9.59 13.36 5.32
CA ALA A 58 -8.80 12.15 5.51
C ALA A 58 -8.64 11.41 4.16
N GLN A 59 -8.07 12.12 3.18
CA GLN A 59 -7.84 11.67 1.83
C GLN A 59 -6.56 12.29 1.30
N ASN A 60 -5.72 11.47 0.68
CA ASN A 60 -4.57 11.91 -0.09
C ASN A 60 -4.68 11.44 -1.54
N ALA A 61 -3.62 11.63 -2.31
CA ALA A 61 -3.58 11.26 -3.72
C ALA A 61 -3.72 9.73 -3.99
N VAL A 62 -3.55 8.88 -2.98
CA VAL A 62 -3.57 7.41 -3.12
C VAL A 62 -4.85 6.82 -2.51
N VAL A 63 -5.19 7.20 -1.28
CA VAL A 63 -6.28 6.60 -0.50
C VAL A 63 -7.24 7.64 0.07
N ARG A 64 -8.48 7.21 0.32
CA ARG A 64 -9.47 7.89 1.16
C ARG A 64 -9.81 7.02 2.36
N SER A 65 -9.81 7.59 3.56
CA SER A 65 -10.31 6.91 4.76
C SER A 65 -11.79 7.20 4.98
N LEU A 66 -12.52 6.15 5.35
CA LEU A 66 -13.93 6.14 5.66
C LEU A 66 -14.13 5.70 7.12
N ASP A 67 -15.10 6.32 7.79
CA ASP A 67 -15.51 5.96 9.15
C ASP A 67 -16.43 4.73 9.12
N GLY A 68 -15.93 3.62 9.65
CA GLY A 68 -16.63 2.34 9.71
C GLY A 68 -17.66 2.21 10.83
N ASN A 69 -17.81 3.22 11.70
CA ASN A 69 -18.85 3.21 12.74
C ASN A 69 -20.24 3.55 12.20
N PHE A 70 -20.34 3.96 10.94
CA PHE A 70 -21.61 4.25 10.28
C PHE A 70 -22.09 3.03 9.46
N PRO A 71 -23.41 2.77 9.38
CA PRO A 71 -23.95 1.70 8.55
C PRO A 71 -23.55 1.78 7.07
N ILE A 72 -23.29 3.00 6.59
CA ILE A 72 -22.69 3.28 5.29
C ILE A 72 -21.43 4.09 5.60
N PRO A 73 -20.22 3.58 5.33
CA PRO A 73 -19.01 4.30 5.66
C PRO A 73 -18.94 5.68 5.00
N VAL A 74 -18.62 6.69 5.80
CA VAL A 74 -18.60 8.10 5.37
C VAL A 74 -17.19 8.66 5.36
N GLU A 75 -16.92 9.59 4.45
CA GLU A 75 -15.62 10.26 4.40
C GLU A 75 -15.33 11.03 5.69
N VAL A 76 -14.14 10.81 6.26
CA VAL A 76 -13.67 11.54 7.44
C VAL A 76 -13.09 12.88 7.04
N SER A 77 -13.50 13.95 7.72
CA SER A 77 -12.92 15.27 7.54
C SER A 77 -13.06 16.10 8.82
N GLN A 78 -12.20 17.11 8.98
CA GLN A 78 -12.19 17.98 10.15
C GLN A 78 -12.03 19.44 9.76
N GLU A 79 -12.70 20.32 10.50
CA GLU A 79 -12.65 21.76 10.28
C GLU A 79 -11.70 22.45 11.26
N PHE A 80 -10.87 23.35 10.74
CA PHE A 80 -9.90 24.11 11.49
C PHE A 80 -9.97 25.58 11.11
N THR A 81 -9.61 26.44 12.06
CA THR A 81 -9.35 27.86 11.80
C THR A 81 -7.85 28.09 11.77
N VAL A 82 -7.33 28.72 10.71
CA VAL A 82 -5.88 28.90 10.50
C VAL A 82 -5.55 30.30 9.98
N SER A 83 -4.44 30.86 10.47
CA SER A 83 -3.85 32.13 10.01
C SER A 83 -2.70 31.89 9.02
N ASN A 84 -2.22 32.97 8.38
CA ASN A 84 -1.04 32.88 7.53
C ASN A 84 0.19 32.46 8.35
N GLN A 85 0.99 31.55 7.79
CA GLN A 85 2.10 30.84 8.41
C GLN A 85 1.72 29.95 9.60
N GLY A 86 0.42 29.68 9.80
CA GLY A 86 -0.07 28.81 10.86
C GLY A 86 0.24 27.33 10.63
N THR A 87 0.04 26.53 11.68
CA THR A 87 0.12 25.07 11.63
C THR A 87 -1.20 24.48 12.13
N ILE A 88 -1.80 23.61 11.33
CA ILE A 88 -2.88 22.73 11.73
C ILE A 88 -2.23 21.42 12.18
N ASN A 89 -2.39 21.06 13.45
CA ASN A 89 -1.99 19.75 13.95
C ASN A 89 -3.25 18.93 14.24
N ILE A 90 -3.39 17.78 13.59
CA ILE A 90 -4.49 16.85 13.85
C ILE A 90 -4.17 16.10 15.14
N ASN A 91 -4.69 16.63 16.24
CA ASN A 91 -4.54 16.14 17.60
C ASN A 91 -5.87 16.13 18.35
N THR A 92 -6.96 15.85 17.63
CA THR A 92 -8.31 15.67 18.17
C THR A 92 -8.43 14.38 19.00
N ASP A 93 -9.63 13.80 19.10
CA ASP A 93 -9.77 12.47 19.70
C ASP A 93 -8.91 11.42 18.97
N ALA A 94 -8.59 10.36 19.71
CA ALA A 94 -7.61 9.37 19.30
C ALA A 94 -8.02 8.60 18.04
N GLU A 95 -9.32 8.41 17.82
CA GLU A 95 -9.83 7.62 16.70
C GLU A 95 -9.81 8.43 15.41
N GLN A 96 -10.28 9.67 15.47
CA GLN A 96 -10.16 10.62 14.38
C GLN A 96 -8.70 10.82 13.97
N GLN A 97 -7.78 10.92 14.93
CA GLN A 97 -6.36 11.00 14.64
C GLN A 97 -5.85 9.76 13.89
N ASP A 98 -6.35 8.55 14.22
CA ASP A 98 -5.93 7.32 13.57
C ASP A 98 -6.28 7.30 12.07
N HIS A 99 -7.43 7.84 11.65
CA HIS A 99 -7.77 7.97 10.22
C HIS A 99 -6.72 8.76 9.44
N PHE A 100 -6.24 9.88 9.99
CA PHE A 100 -5.22 10.70 9.34
C PHE A 100 -3.84 10.04 9.38
N ARG A 101 -3.54 9.25 10.42
CA ARG A 101 -2.32 8.44 10.47
C ARG A 101 -2.35 7.31 9.45
N ILE A 102 -3.49 6.65 9.27
CA ILE A 102 -3.67 5.58 8.28
C ILE A 102 -3.35 6.09 6.88
N ILE A 103 -3.96 7.20 6.46
CA ILE A 103 -3.69 7.73 5.12
C ILE A 103 -2.23 8.17 4.95
N GLU A 104 -1.60 8.72 6.00
CA GLU A 104 -0.20 9.13 5.97
C GLU A 104 0.72 7.92 5.78
N HIS A 105 0.49 6.85 6.54
CA HIS A 105 1.22 5.60 6.42
C HIS A 105 1.00 4.93 5.05
N CYS A 106 -0.22 4.93 4.51
CA CYS A 106 -0.49 4.40 3.16
C CYS A 106 0.32 5.17 2.11
N LEU A 107 0.40 6.50 2.25
CA LEU A 107 1.15 7.34 1.33
C LEU A 107 2.66 7.13 1.44
N ASP A 108 3.16 6.95 2.66
CA ASP A 108 4.58 6.68 2.93
C ASP A 108 5.00 5.32 2.37
N ALA A 109 4.17 4.28 2.56
CA ALA A 109 4.36 2.97 1.95
C ALA A 109 4.34 3.07 0.41
N TYR A 110 3.38 3.80 -0.15
CA TYR A 110 3.33 4.08 -1.59
C TYR A 110 4.59 4.77 -2.11
N ASP A 111 5.05 5.85 -1.46
CA ASP A 111 6.24 6.59 -1.89
C ASP A 111 7.53 5.78 -1.76
N THR A 112 7.64 5.00 -0.69
CA THR A 112 8.84 4.24 -0.35
C THR A 112 8.99 3.01 -1.24
N VAL A 113 7.89 2.25 -1.40
CA VAL A 113 7.89 0.96 -2.11
C VAL A 113 7.47 1.19 -3.55
N TRP A 114 6.21 1.56 -3.77
CA TRP A 114 5.53 1.40 -5.05
C TRP A 114 5.91 2.43 -6.10
N ARG A 115 6.17 3.66 -5.67
CA ARG A 115 6.42 4.83 -6.52
C ARG A 115 7.57 4.69 -7.52
N GLN A 116 8.46 3.71 -7.30
CA GLN A 116 9.61 3.43 -8.16
C GLN A 116 9.37 2.34 -9.22
N PHE A 117 8.26 1.60 -9.14
CA PHE A 117 7.91 0.50 -10.05
C PHE A 117 6.86 0.92 -11.08
N ARG A 118 6.79 0.24 -12.23
CA ARG A 118 5.72 0.48 -13.22
C ARG A 118 4.41 -0.16 -12.73
N PRO A 119 3.23 0.38 -13.08
CA PRO A 119 3.01 1.61 -13.85
C PRO A 119 3.17 2.90 -13.02
N PHE A 120 3.39 2.78 -11.71
CA PHE A 120 3.41 3.89 -10.75
C PHE A 120 4.56 4.90 -10.96
N ASN A 121 5.58 4.53 -11.74
CA ASN A 121 6.77 5.34 -11.98
C ASN A 121 6.76 6.23 -13.23
N ARG A 122 5.69 6.22 -14.05
CA ARG A 122 5.59 6.97 -15.33
C ARG A 122 5.67 8.51 -15.16
N SER A 123 6.16 9.22 -16.19
CA SER A 123 6.19 10.70 -16.28
C SER A 123 4.79 11.26 -16.58
N GLY A 124 4.35 12.34 -15.91
CA GLY A 124 2.97 12.86 -16.02
C GLY A 124 2.03 12.36 -14.91
N ARG A 125 2.61 11.98 -13.77
CA ARG A 125 2.09 11.14 -12.70
C ARG A 125 0.90 11.67 -11.86
N GLY A 126 0.12 12.63 -12.32
CA GLY A 126 -1.04 13.08 -11.51
C GLY A 126 -2.22 12.10 -11.54
N ALA A 127 -1.96 10.83 -11.87
CA ALA A 127 -2.90 9.90 -12.43
C ALA A 127 -2.91 8.51 -11.82
N PHE A 128 -2.48 8.36 -10.57
CA PHE A 128 -2.43 7.03 -9.95
C PHE A 128 -3.21 6.99 -8.60
N PRO A 129 -4.10 6.00 -8.36
CA PRO A 129 -4.34 4.85 -9.24
C PRO A 129 -5.08 5.17 -10.54
N PHE A 130 -5.72 6.35 -10.66
CA PHE A 130 -6.81 6.49 -11.64
C PHE A 130 -6.95 7.81 -12.43
N GLY A 131 -5.88 8.56 -12.65
CA GLY A 131 -5.92 9.74 -13.54
C GLY A 131 -5.88 11.10 -12.84
N THR A 132 -5.28 12.10 -13.51
CA THR A 132 -5.56 13.52 -13.24
C THR A 132 -6.91 13.83 -13.86
N GLY A 133 -7.82 14.40 -13.10
CA GLY A 133 -8.88 15.26 -13.61
C GLY A 133 -8.30 16.58 -14.10
N GLY A 134 -9.15 17.40 -14.71
CA GLY A 134 -8.78 18.77 -15.10
C GLY A 134 -8.62 19.72 -13.89
N THR A 135 -9.07 19.31 -12.69
CA THR A 135 -9.02 20.11 -11.46
C THR A 135 -8.79 19.25 -10.21
N ILE A 136 -8.29 19.86 -9.13
CA ILE A 136 -8.12 19.21 -7.81
C ILE A 136 -9.47 18.68 -7.27
N ALA A 137 -10.56 19.40 -7.52
CA ALA A 137 -11.91 18.97 -7.11
C ALA A 137 -12.32 17.67 -7.81
N GLN A 138 -12.03 17.56 -9.12
CA GLN A 138 -12.26 16.35 -9.89
C GLN A 138 -11.36 15.21 -9.39
N ASP A 139 -10.07 15.46 -9.13
CA ASP A 139 -9.14 14.47 -8.57
C ASP A 139 -9.66 13.87 -7.27
N ARG A 140 -10.05 14.74 -6.33
CA ARG A 140 -10.61 14.31 -5.04
C ARG A 140 -11.86 13.45 -5.24
N GLY A 141 -12.74 13.84 -6.16
CA GLY A 141 -14.06 13.22 -6.37
C GLY A 141 -14.09 11.96 -7.23
N ARG A 142 -12.98 11.53 -7.84
CA ARG A 142 -13.01 10.37 -8.76
C ARG A 142 -13.48 9.11 -8.05
N LEU A 143 -14.42 8.40 -8.68
CA LEU A 143 -14.94 7.12 -8.18
C LEU A 143 -13.90 6.01 -8.23
N PRO A 144 -13.07 5.90 -9.27
CA PRO A 144 -11.85 5.13 -9.16
C PRO A 144 -10.95 5.71 -8.07
N ARG A 145 -10.89 5.02 -6.93
CA ARG A 145 -9.99 5.30 -5.80
C ARG A 145 -9.86 4.06 -4.91
N ILE A 146 -8.77 3.98 -4.16
CA ILE A 146 -8.63 3.01 -3.06
C ILE A 146 -9.25 3.65 -1.83
N GLU A 147 -10.14 2.92 -1.17
CA GLU A 147 -10.77 3.34 0.08
C GLU A 147 -10.23 2.50 1.25
N VAL A 148 -10.29 3.07 2.45
CA VAL A 148 -9.87 2.41 3.69
C VAL A 148 -10.95 2.62 4.75
N VAL A 149 -11.61 1.56 5.19
CA VAL A 149 -12.58 1.62 6.29
C VAL A 149 -11.86 1.35 7.61
N TYR A 150 -12.06 2.25 8.57
CA TYR A 150 -11.57 2.15 9.94
C TYR A 150 -12.58 2.74 10.94
N PRO A 151 -12.74 2.18 12.15
CA PRO A 151 -12.48 0.76 12.41
C PRO A 151 -13.43 -0.11 11.57
N ASP A 152 -12.91 -1.19 11.01
CA ASP A 152 -13.73 -2.17 10.30
C ASP A 152 -14.51 -3.07 11.28
N ASN A 153 -15.83 -2.94 11.24
CA ASN A 153 -16.78 -3.66 12.07
C ASN A 153 -17.32 -4.95 11.42
N SER A 154 -16.77 -5.35 10.26
CA SER A 154 -17.10 -6.63 9.62
C SER A 154 -16.76 -7.83 10.53
N PRO A 155 -17.39 -9.01 10.32
CA PRO A 155 -17.12 -10.21 11.12
C PRO A 155 -15.73 -10.82 10.87
N ALA A 156 -14.96 -10.34 9.88
CA ALA A 156 -13.57 -10.76 9.69
C ALA A 156 -12.77 -10.53 10.98
N GLN A 157 -11.83 -11.42 11.30
CA GLN A 157 -10.99 -11.29 12.51
C GLN A 157 -9.72 -10.48 12.28
N VAL A 158 -9.34 -10.29 11.02
CA VAL A 158 -8.10 -9.63 10.60
C VAL A 158 -8.43 -8.47 9.66
N ALA A 159 -7.45 -7.59 9.47
CA ALA A 159 -7.48 -6.67 8.33
C ALA A 159 -7.33 -7.45 7.02
N PHE A 160 -7.96 -6.96 5.97
CA PHE A 160 -7.89 -7.54 4.63
C PHE A 160 -8.24 -6.46 3.60
N THR A 161 -7.95 -6.74 2.34
CA THR A 161 -8.36 -5.91 1.22
C THR A 161 -9.43 -6.64 0.41
N GLU A 162 -10.61 -6.04 0.27
CA GLU A 162 -11.69 -6.45 -0.63
C GLU A 162 -11.31 -6.02 -2.06
N PRO A 163 -11.08 -6.95 -3.02
CA PRO A 163 -10.87 -6.61 -4.42
C PRO A 163 -11.95 -5.73 -5.06
N VAL A 164 -13.23 -5.96 -4.71
CA VAL A 164 -14.38 -5.24 -5.30
C VAL A 164 -15.37 -4.77 -4.24
N SER A 165 -15.25 -3.52 -3.80
CA SER A 165 -16.29 -2.94 -2.95
C SER A 165 -17.62 -2.76 -3.66
N LEU A 166 -18.71 -3.14 -2.98
CA LEU A 166 -20.08 -3.00 -3.49
C LEU A 166 -20.44 -1.55 -3.89
N GLY A 167 -19.85 -0.55 -3.21
CA GLY A 167 -20.17 0.86 -3.42
C GLY A 167 -19.46 1.50 -4.61
N THR A 168 -18.20 1.14 -4.85
CA THR A 168 -17.38 1.82 -5.87
C THR A 168 -16.92 0.90 -7.00
N GLY A 169 -17.00 -0.42 -6.80
CA GLY A 169 -16.36 -1.39 -7.67
C GLY A 169 -14.83 -1.27 -7.65
N HIS A 170 -14.25 -0.62 -6.62
CA HIS A 170 -12.82 -0.43 -6.40
C HIS A 170 -12.34 -1.06 -5.09
N PRO A 171 -11.02 -1.34 -4.95
CA PRO A 171 -10.52 -2.05 -3.78
C PRO A 171 -10.78 -1.25 -2.49
N LEU A 172 -11.21 -1.96 -1.46
CA LEU A 172 -11.48 -1.40 -0.14
C LEU A 172 -10.63 -2.13 0.90
N ILE A 173 -9.79 -1.39 1.60
CA ILE A 173 -8.99 -1.91 2.70
C ILE A 173 -9.82 -1.86 3.98
N HIS A 174 -9.98 -3.00 4.64
CA HIS A 174 -10.64 -3.13 5.93
C HIS A 174 -9.58 -3.17 7.04
N ILE A 175 -9.54 -2.14 7.89
CA ILE A 175 -8.57 -2.07 8.99
C ILE A 175 -9.30 -2.20 10.33
N LYS A 176 -8.94 -3.23 11.10
CA LYS A 176 -9.43 -3.41 12.47
C LYS A 176 -8.93 -2.32 13.41
N HIS A 177 -9.67 -2.07 14.49
CA HIS A 177 -9.25 -1.12 15.51
C HIS A 177 -7.87 -1.51 16.06
N LYS A 178 -7.00 -0.53 16.39
CA LYS A 178 -5.63 -0.77 16.89
C LYS A 178 -5.54 -1.64 18.16
N SER A 179 -6.63 -1.75 18.92
CA SER A 179 -6.71 -2.64 20.09
C SER A 179 -6.93 -4.10 19.71
N GLN A 180 -7.36 -4.39 18.48
CA GLN A 180 -7.57 -5.73 17.93
C GLN A 180 -6.38 -6.16 17.08
N ASP A 181 -5.76 -5.23 16.35
CA ASP A 181 -4.56 -5.51 15.54
C ASP A 181 -3.44 -4.52 15.83
N ALA A 182 -2.45 -4.98 16.60
CA ALA A 182 -1.29 -4.19 16.98
C ALA A 182 -0.37 -3.85 15.80
N ARG A 183 -0.47 -4.57 14.68
CA ARG A 183 0.33 -4.31 13.46
C ARG A 183 -0.09 -3.01 12.76
N LEU A 184 -1.23 -2.42 13.11
CA LEU A 184 -1.68 -1.16 12.50
C LEU A 184 -0.68 -0.02 12.70
N PHE A 185 -0.25 0.18 13.96
CA PHE A 185 0.70 1.24 14.34
C PHE A 185 1.94 0.71 15.04
N GLY A 186 2.08 -0.61 15.14
CA GLY A 186 3.12 -1.27 15.93
C GLY A 186 2.81 -1.23 17.43
N SER A 187 3.50 -2.07 18.17
CA SER A 187 3.38 -2.17 19.63
C SER A 187 4.74 -2.50 20.23
N THR A 188 5.30 -1.59 21.02
CA THR A 188 6.54 -1.85 21.77
C THR A 188 6.31 -2.90 22.85
N ALA A 189 5.14 -2.89 23.50
CA ALA A 189 4.78 -3.84 24.55
C ALA A 189 4.68 -5.28 24.04
N GLN A 190 4.19 -5.46 22.81
CA GLN A 190 4.08 -6.78 22.17
C GLN A 190 5.27 -7.08 21.25
N ASN A 191 6.22 -6.14 21.12
CA ASN A 191 7.37 -6.27 20.24
C ASN A 191 6.94 -6.55 18.78
N VAL A 192 6.02 -5.73 18.25
CA VAL A 192 5.40 -5.87 16.92
C VAL A 192 5.63 -4.61 16.10
N ASP A 193 6.09 -4.78 14.85
CA ASP A 193 6.21 -3.71 13.87
C ASP A 193 4.87 -3.32 13.21
N ALA A 194 4.80 -2.09 12.67
CA ALA A 194 3.61 -1.54 12.03
C ALA A 194 3.41 -2.07 10.57
N THR A 195 3.27 -3.39 10.40
CA THR A 195 3.36 -4.04 9.08
C THR A 195 2.08 -4.01 8.25
N LEU A 196 0.92 -3.85 8.90
CA LEU A 196 -0.39 -4.00 8.28
C LEU A 196 -0.58 -3.06 7.08
N ILE A 197 -0.25 -1.78 7.24
CA ILE A 197 -0.51 -0.78 6.19
C ILE A 197 0.35 -1.03 4.93
N PRO A 198 1.69 -1.24 5.04
CA PRO A 198 2.49 -1.65 3.90
C PRO A 198 1.95 -2.89 3.18
N HIS A 199 1.46 -3.90 3.92
CA HIS A 199 0.88 -5.13 3.34
C HIS A 199 -0.39 -4.84 2.56
N GLU A 200 -1.41 -4.29 3.21
CA GLU A 200 -2.74 -4.14 2.61
C GLU A 200 -2.77 -3.14 1.46
N ILE A 201 -1.95 -2.08 1.52
CA ILE A 201 -1.87 -1.15 0.39
C ILE A 201 -1.28 -1.83 -0.86
N ALA A 202 -0.44 -2.85 -0.72
CA ALA A 202 0.09 -3.62 -1.83
C ALA A 202 -1.04 -4.32 -2.61
N HIS A 203 -1.90 -5.03 -1.88
CA HIS A 203 -3.06 -5.72 -2.41
C HIS A 203 -4.01 -4.75 -3.12
N ALA A 204 -4.34 -3.64 -2.45
CA ALA A 204 -5.23 -2.64 -3.03
C ALA A 204 -4.66 -2.02 -4.33
N LEU A 205 -3.35 -1.80 -4.38
CA LEU A 205 -2.68 -1.31 -5.59
C LEU A 205 -2.72 -2.32 -6.73
N TYR A 206 -2.51 -3.61 -6.44
CA TYR A 206 -2.56 -4.69 -7.43
C TYR A 206 -3.97 -4.88 -7.97
N PHE A 207 -4.96 -5.00 -7.10
CA PHE A 207 -6.35 -5.11 -7.51
C PHE A 207 -6.82 -3.87 -8.28
N ALA A 208 -6.37 -2.66 -7.91
CA ALA A 208 -6.74 -1.44 -8.62
C ALA A 208 -6.33 -1.42 -10.11
N LEU A 209 -5.33 -2.23 -10.50
CA LEU A 209 -4.91 -2.38 -11.89
C LEU A 209 -5.72 -3.42 -12.66
N MET A 210 -6.36 -4.37 -11.97
CA MET A 210 -7.13 -5.43 -12.60
C MET A 210 -8.45 -4.92 -13.20
N PRO A 211 -8.90 -5.50 -14.33
CA PRO A 211 -10.27 -5.35 -14.80
C PRO A 211 -11.30 -5.72 -13.71
N LEU A 212 -12.47 -5.08 -13.74
CA LEU A 212 -13.53 -5.33 -12.74
C LEU A 212 -13.96 -6.81 -12.70
N SER A 213 -14.08 -7.46 -13.86
CA SER A 213 -14.43 -8.89 -13.96
C SER A 213 -13.42 -9.78 -13.25
N THR A 214 -12.13 -9.49 -13.43
CA THR A 214 -11.03 -10.22 -12.78
C THR A 214 -11.10 -10.04 -11.28
N ARG A 215 -11.26 -8.80 -10.80
CA ARG A 215 -11.39 -8.56 -9.36
C ARG A 215 -12.59 -9.27 -8.75
N ALA A 216 -13.73 -9.32 -9.44
CA ALA A 216 -14.91 -10.05 -8.96
C ALA A 216 -14.65 -11.57 -8.87
N SER A 217 -13.84 -12.11 -9.78
CA SER A 217 -13.37 -13.50 -9.71
C SER A 217 -12.42 -13.73 -8.53
N VAL A 218 -11.48 -12.80 -8.31
CA VAL A 218 -10.56 -12.81 -7.16
C VAL A 218 -11.34 -12.76 -5.85
N GLU A 219 -12.31 -11.85 -5.72
CA GLU A 219 -13.20 -11.73 -4.56
C GLU A 219 -13.84 -13.08 -4.20
N THR A 220 -14.39 -13.76 -5.20
CA THR A 220 -15.04 -15.07 -5.01
C THR A 220 -14.05 -16.13 -4.51
N GLY A 221 -12.85 -16.19 -5.09
CA GLY A 221 -11.81 -17.13 -4.68
C GLY A 221 -11.24 -16.84 -3.29
N TYR A 222 -11.01 -15.56 -2.99
CA TYR A 222 -10.42 -15.12 -1.73
C TYR A 222 -11.40 -15.25 -0.56
N LEU A 223 -12.67 -14.87 -0.75
CA LEU A 223 -13.73 -15.09 0.24
C LEU A 223 -13.95 -16.57 0.54
N ALA A 224 -13.88 -17.45 -0.47
CA ALA A 224 -13.97 -18.88 -0.26
C ALA A 224 -12.83 -19.40 0.63
N TRP A 225 -11.60 -18.92 0.40
CA TRP A 225 -10.45 -19.26 1.24
C TRP A 225 -10.60 -18.71 2.67
N ILE A 226 -10.90 -17.43 2.86
CA ILE A 226 -11.11 -16.83 4.19
C ILE A 226 -12.18 -17.61 4.96
N THR A 227 -13.31 -17.91 4.31
CA THR A 227 -14.40 -18.67 4.92
C THR A 227 -13.94 -20.06 5.36
N SER A 228 -13.10 -20.72 4.56
CA SER A 228 -12.54 -22.03 4.90
C SER A 228 -11.61 -21.97 6.13
N GLN A 229 -10.78 -20.93 6.26
CA GLN A 229 -9.90 -20.74 7.42
C GLN A 229 -10.69 -20.48 8.69
N VAL A 230 -11.70 -19.59 8.61
CA VAL A 230 -12.59 -19.28 9.72
C VAL A 230 -13.35 -20.54 10.17
N ALA A 231 -13.88 -21.32 9.23
CA ALA A 231 -14.57 -22.58 9.52
C ALA A 231 -13.63 -23.62 10.17
N ALA A 232 -12.34 -23.58 9.85
CA ALA A 232 -11.31 -24.43 10.45
C ALA A 232 -10.77 -23.91 11.79
N GLY A 233 -11.21 -22.72 12.26
CA GLY A 233 -10.69 -22.08 13.46
C GLY A 233 -9.23 -21.63 13.35
N LEU A 234 -8.71 -21.52 12.13
CA LEU A 234 -7.36 -21.06 11.86
C LEU A 234 -7.38 -19.54 11.67
N PRO A 235 -6.43 -18.81 12.27
CA PRO A 235 -6.35 -17.39 12.06
C PRO A 235 -5.83 -17.12 10.63
N PRO A 236 -6.50 -16.29 9.82
CA PRO A 236 -6.08 -15.99 8.46
C PRO A 236 -4.93 -14.98 8.46
N PHE A 237 -3.76 -15.41 8.95
CA PHE A 237 -2.54 -14.62 8.89
C PHE A 237 -1.56 -15.23 7.89
N HIS A 238 -0.98 -14.35 7.07
CA HIS A 238 -0.05 -14.69 6.01
C HIS A 238 1.39 -14.43 6.44
N ASN A 239 2.30 -15.31 6.05
CA ASN A 239 3.74 -15.19 6.24
C ASN A 239 4.45 -16.16 5.30
N THR A 240 5.76 -15.96 5.14
CA THR A 240 6.54 -16.72 4.16
C THR A 240 6.55 -18.25 4.34
N THR A 241 6.22 -18.77 5.52
CA THR A 241 6.19 -20.23 5.77
C THR A 241 4.81 -20.86 5.64
N THR A 242 3.76 -20.06 5.42
CA THR A 242 2.39 -20.56 5.29
C THR A 242 2.22 -21.27 3.95
N ALA A 243 1.72 -22.51 4.00
CA ALA A 243 1.24 -23.21 2.82
C ALA A 243 -0.24 -22.85 2.58
N THR A 244 -0.56 -22.37 1.39
CA THR A 244 -1.89 -21.90 1.00
C THR A 244 -2.35 -22.59 -0.30
N THR A 245 -3.16 -21.92 -1.11
CA THR A 245 -3.30 -22.28 -2.53
C THR A 245 -2.37 -21.38 -3.35
N GLU A 246 -2.02 -21.78 -4.57
CA GLU A 246 -1.21 -20.99 -5.51
C GLU A 246 -1.77 -19.57 -5.65
N PHE A 247 -3.10 -19.47 -5.77
CA PHE A 247 -3.82 -18.20 -5.82
C PHE A 247 -3.56 -17.28 -4.63
N VAL A 248 -3.61 -17.83 -3.42
CA VAL A 248 -3.35 -17.06 -2.20
C VAL A 248 -1.87 -16.75 -2.07
N ALA A 249 -0.99 -17.72 -2.36
CA ALA A 249 0.46 -17.55 -2.29
C ALA A 249 0.96 -16.46 -3.23
N TRP A 250 0.38 -16.40 -4.44
CA TRP A 250 0.57 -15.33 -5.39
C TRP A 250 0.21 -13.98 -4.78
N ILE A 251 -1.06 -13.77 -4.42
CA ILE A 251 -1.53 -12.49 -3.87
C ILE A 251 -0.66 -12.03 -2.69
N GLU A 252 -0.43 -12.91 -1.71
CA GLU A 252 0.27 -12.61 -0.47
C GLU A 252 1.76 -12.33 -0.65
N ALA A 253 2.41 -12.90 -1.67
CA ALA A 253 3.80 -12.60 -1.99
C ALA A 253 4.02 -11.09 -2.23
N LEU A 254 3.02 -10.38 -2.78
CA LEU A 254 3.10 -8.94 -3.01
C LEU A 254 3.03 -8.14 -1.70
N GLY A 255 2.16 -8.53 -0.78
CA GLY A 255 2.07 -7.92 0.55
C GLY A 255 3.37 -8.09 1.32
N ILE A 256 3.91 -9.32 1.36
CA ILE A 256 5.20 -9.66 1.98
C ILE A 256 6.34 -8.82 1.38
N PHE A 257 6.37 -8.66 0.05
CA PHE A 257 7.36 -7.82 -0.61
C PHE A 257 7.27 -6.36 -0.16
N SER A 258 6.05 -5.82 -0.08
CA SER A 258 5.79 -4.46 0.36
C SER A 258 6.31 -4.20 1.76
N GLU A 259 5.95 -5.07 2.71
CA GLU A 259 6.37 -4.99 4.10
C GLU A 259 7.90 -5.00 4.19
N ARG A 260 8.55 -6.02 3.62
CA ARG A 260 10.01 -6.17 3.69
C ARG A 260 10.75 -4.97 3.09
N LEU A 261 10.40 -4.56 1.88
CA LEU A 261 11.07 -3.42 1.25
C LEU A 261 10.82 -2.10 2.00
N PHE A 262 9.61 -1.89 2.50
CA PHE A 262 9.28 -0.71 3.31
C PHE A 262 10.16 -0.65 4.56
N PHE A 263 10.19 -1.72 5.35
CA PHE A 263 10.97 -1.75 6.59
C PHE A 263 12.47 -1.72 6.36
N PHE A 264 12.97 -2.37 5.32
CA PHE A 264 14.36 -2.27 4.93
C PHE A 264 14.73 -0.81 4.63
N ALA A 265 13.92 -0.12 3.82
CA ALA A 265 14.16 1.28 3.46
C ALA A 265 14.14 2.21 4.69
N LYS A 266 13.25 1.97 5.66
CA LYS A 266 13.13 2.77 6.88
C LYS A 266 14.24 2.53 7.90
N ARG A 267 14.92 1.39 7.83
CA ARG A 267 15.97 0.98 8.79
C ARG A 267 17.38 1.13 8.27
N HIS A 268 17.56 1.04 6.95
CA HIS A 268 18.86 1.15 6.34
C HIS A 268 19.49 2.53 6.61
N THR A 269 20.72 2.53 7.13
CA THR A 269 21.49 3.74 7.45
C THR A 269 22.83 3.69 6.73
N PRO A 270 23.18 4.71 5.91
CA PRO A 270 22.39 5.90 5.58
C PRO A 270 21.13 5.58 4.74
N PRO A 271 20.10 6.45 4.74
CA PRO A 271 18.90 6.24 3.95
C PRO A 271 19.21 6.10 2.45
N LEU A 272 18.57 5.12 1.79
CA LEU A 272 18.72 4.85 0.37
C LEU A 272 17.43 5.16 -0.38
N THR A 273 17.55 5.50 -1.67
CA THR A 273 16.40 5.70 -2.57
C THR A 273 16.68 5.12 -3.94
N GLY A 274 15.62 4.94 -4.75
CA GLY A 274 15.74 4.60 -6.16
C GLY A 274 16.54 3.32 -6.42
N ALA A 275 17.50 3.39 -7.35
CA ALA A 275 18.26 2.21 -7.75
C ALA A 275 19.15 1.67 -6.62
N ASP A 276 19.68 2.52 -5.75
CA ASP A 276 20.55 2.11 -4.64
C ASP A 276 19.77 1.36 -3.57
N LEU A 277 18.54 1.81 -3.27
CA LEU A 277 17.63 1.11 -2.38
C LEU A 277 17.34 -0.31 -2.91
N ARG A 278 16.94 -0.43 -4.18
CA ARG A 278 16.60 -1.73 -4.78
C ARG A 278 17.79 -2.70 -4.80
N ARG A 279 18.97 -2.22 -5.19
CA ARG A 279 20.18 -3.05 -5.22
C ARG A 279 20.60 -3.51 -3.83
N SER A 280 20.48 -2.63 -2.83
CA SER A 280 20.87 -2.95 -1.46
C SER A 280 19.88 -3.90 -0.80
N PHE A 281 18.58 -3.67 -0.98
CA PHE A 281 17.53 -4.59 -0.51
C PHE A 281 17.72 -6.00 -1.05
N PHE A 282 17.89 -6.13 -2.36
CA PHE A 282 18.11 -7.43 -3.01
C PHE A 282 19.34 -8.17 -2.44
N ARG A 283 20.45 -7.46 -2.20
CA ARG A 283 21.66 -8.05 -1.63
C ARG A 283 21.48 -8.43 -0.16
N ASP A 284 20.73 -7.63 0.59
CA ASP A 284 20.48 -7.84 2.01
C ASP A 284 19.59 -9.07 2.25
N GLU A 285 18.48 -9.21 1.51
CA GLU A 285 17.56 -10.35 1.61
C GLU A 285 18.23 -11.71 1.39
N LEU A 286 19.31 -11.73 0.59
CA LEU A 286 20.08 -12.92 0.27
C LEU A 286 21.38 -13.06 1.08
N SER A 287 21.66 -12.12 1.98
CA SER A 287 22.87 -12.13 2.79
C SER A 287 22.80 -13.17 3.90
N ALA A 288 23.94 -13.53 4.49
CA ALA A 288 23.98 -14.46 5.61
C ALA A 288 23.37 -13.89 6.91
N ALA A 289 23.13 -12.58 6.97
CA ALA A 289 22.54 -11.90 8.11
C ALA A 289 21.72 -10.68 7.62
N PRO A 290 20.53 -10.91 7.02
CA PRO A 290 19.70 -9.83 6.51
C PRO A 290 19.32 -8.84 7.61
N LEU A 291 19.25 -7.54 7.27
CA LEU A 291 18.91 -6.46 8.20
C LEU A 291 17.59 -6.73 8.93
N LEU A 292 16.61 -7.30 8.23
CA LEU A 292 15.28 -7.57 8.78
C LEU A 292 15.26 -8.76 9.75
N GLN A 293 16.26 -9.65 9.73
CA GLN A 293 16.34 -10.78 10.65
C GLN A 293 16.49 -10.34 12.11
N THR A 294 17.10 -9.18 12.34
CA THR A 294 17.28 -8.61 13.69
C THR A 294 16.10 -7.73 14.11
N THR A 295 15.00 -7.74 13.36
CA THR A 295 13.85 -6.86 13.60
C THR A 295 12.63 -7.63 14.12
N ASN A 296 11.64 -6.87 14.57
CA ASN A 296 10.36 -7.38 15.07
C ASN A 296 9.32 -7.48 13.95
N LEU A 297 9.79 -7.71 12.73
CA LEU A 297 8.93 -7.88 11.58
C LEU A 297 8.23 -9.23 11.71
N THR A 298 6.95 -9.18 12.07
CA THR A 298 6.11 -10.36 12.28
C THR A 298 6.20 -11.29 11.07
N GLY A 299 6.50 -12.56 11.29
CA GLY A 299 6.55 -13.56 10.22
C GLY A 299 7.78 -13.48 9.30
N TYR A 300 8.80 -12.66 9.62
CA TYR A 300 10.03 -12.66 8.86
C TYR A 300 10.76 -14.00 8.98
N THR A 301 10.93 -14.66 7.84
CA THR A 301 11.82 -15.81 7.68
C THR A 301 12.70 -15.57 6.47
N GLN A 302 14.00 -15.84 6.61
CA GLN A 302 14.90 -15.78 5.46
C GLN A 302 14.47 -16.85 4.45
N ILE A 303 14.21 -16.41 3.21
CA ILE A 303 13.63 -17.27 2.17
C ILE A 303 14.69 -17.93 1.28
N GLY A 304 15.92 -17.40 1.28
CA GLY A 304 17.01 -17.89 0.47
C GLY A 304 18.34 -17.22 0.80
N THR A 305 19.42 -17.81 0.30
CA THR A 305 20.79 -17.30 0.41
C THR A 305 21.48 -17.28 -0.95
N LEU A 306 22.54 -16.49 -1.10
CA LEU A 306 23.42 -16.60 -2.26
C LEU A 306 24.56 -17.60 -2.00
N ASN A 307 24.79 -18.48 -2.97
CA ASN A 307 26.03 -19.23 -3.09
C ASN A 307 26.77 -18.84 -4.39
N GLY A 308 27.95 -19.42 -4.62
CA GLY A 308 28.77 -19.14 -5.81
C GLY A 308 28.10 -19.46 -7.16
N ASN A 309 26.99 -20.21 -7.16
CA ASN A 309 26.28 -20.65 -8.35
C ASN A 309 24.91 -19.95 -8.53
N GLY A 310 24.30 -19.41 -7.47
CA GLY A 310 22.86 -19.18 -7.52
C GLY A 310 22.24 -18.68 -6.22
N VAL A 311 20.93 -18.47 -6.28
CA VAL A 311 20.09 -18.47 -5.08
C VAL A 311 19.95 -19.93 -4.62
N VAL A 312 20.06 -20.14 -3.32
CA VAL A 312 19.71 -21.40 -2.66
C VAL A 312 18.46 -21.13 -1.85
N PRO A 313 17.30 -21.67 -2.25
CA PRO A 313 16.08 -21.52 -1.48
C PRO A 313 16.21 -22.15 -0.10
N MET A 314 15.60 -21.50 0.89
CA MET A 314 15.38 -22.07 2.21
C MET A 314 13.93 -22.53 2.38
N LEU A 315 13.04 -22.07 1.49
CA LEU A 315 11.62 -22.45 1.39
C LEU A 315 11.34 -22.85 -0.06
N THR A 316 10.61 -23.95 -0.29
CA THR A 316 10.31 -24.49 -1.63
C THR A 316 8.88 -25.01 -1.70
N GLY A 317 8.27 -25.00 -2.90
CA GLY A 317 6.93 -25.55 -3.19
C GLY A 317 5.89 -24.52 -3.63
N ASP A 318 5.00 -24.95 -4.54
CA ASP A 318 4.08 -24.13 -5.36
C ASP A 318 3.12 -23.25 -4.56
N ASP A 319 2.74 -23.73 -3.39
CA ASP A 319 1.72 -23.13 -2.54
C ASP A 319 2.31 -22.43 -1.30
N VAL A 320 3.64 -22.26 -1.24
CA VAL A 320 4.29 -21.59 -0.12
C VAL A 320 4.50 -20.12 -0.47
N GLU A 321 3.87 -19.21 0.28
CA GLU A 321 3.95 -17.75 0.07
C GLU A 321 5.40 -17.26 -0.08
N GLY A 322 6.32 -17.80 0.73
CA GLY A 322 7.74 -17.48 0.69
C GLY A 322 8.47 -18.00 -0.56
N ALA A 323 8.04 -19.12 -1.13
CA ALA A 323 8.60 -19.66 -2.37
C ALA A 323 8.17 -18.82 -3.57
N VAL A 324 6.90 -18.41 -3.65
CA VAL A 324 6.42 -17.50 -4.70
C VAL A 324 7.09 -16.12 -4.56
N TYR A 325 7.16 -15.58 -3.34
CA TYR A 325 7.89 -14.35 -3.04
C TYR A 325 9.36 -14.44 -3.49
N GLY A 326 10.04 -15.52 -3.11
CA GLY A 326 11.45 -15.71 -3.44
C GLY A 326 11.73 -15.95 -4.92
N SER A 327 10.82 -16.60 -5.61
CA SER A 327 10.91 -16.84 -7.04
C SER A 327 10.90 -15.52 -7.82
N ILE A 328 10.03 -14.58 -7.44
CA ILE A 328 9.78 -13.37 -8.21
C ILE A 328 10.66 -12.22 -7.72
N PHE A 329 10.61 -11.92 -6.43
CA PHE A 329 11.23 -10.71 -5.87
C PHE A 329 12.69 -10.91 -5.50
N VAL A 330 13.19 -12.15 -5.55
CA VAL A 330 14.58 -12.49 -5.26
C VAL A 330 15.26 -13.16 -6.46
N ASP A 331 14.95 -14.41 -6.81
CA ASP A 331 15.70 -15.10 -7.88
C ASP A 331 15.45 -14.51 -9.26
N LEU A 332 14.18 -14.32 -9.67
CA LEU A 332 13.89 -13.63 -10.93
C LEU A 332 14.51 -12.24 -10.89
N ALA A 333 14.26 -11.44 -9.84
CA ALA A 333 14.84 -10.10 -9.66
C ALA A 333 16.37 -10.03 -9.77
N ARG A 334 17.11 -11.12 -9.50
CA ARG A 334 18.58 -11.17 -9.69
C ARG A 334 18.98 -11.01 -11.16
N ARG A 335 18.13 -11.44 -12.09
CA ARG A 335 18.48 -11.58 -13.52
C ARG A 335 18.19 -10.29 -14.31
N PRO A 336 16.95 -9.77 -14.44
CA PRO A 336 16.69 -8.49 -15.10
C PRO A 336 16.72 -7.30 -14.13
N GLY A 337 16.88 -7.53 -12.82
CA GLY A 337 16.81 -6.52 -11.77
C GLY A 337 15.42 -6.39 -11.13
N LEU A 338 15.40 -6.02 -9.84
CA LEU A 338 14.16 -5.90 -9.05
C LEU A 338 13.11 -4.97 -9.66
N ARG A 339 13.53 -3.91 -10.37
CA ARG A 339 12.59 -3.00 -11.04
C ARG A 339 11.77 -3.71 -12.11
N GLU A 340 12.41 -4.59 -12.87
CA GLU A 340 11.75 -5.29 -13.97
C GLU A 340 10.89 -6.43 -13.43
N ALA A 341 11.42 -7.27 -12.53
CA ALA A 341 10.66 -8.37 -11.94
C ALA A 341 9.36 -7.91 -11.24
N VAL A 342 9.46 -6.88 -10.38
CA VAL A 342 8.27 -6.28 -9.74
C VAL A 342 7.36 -5.65 -10.79
N GLY A 343 7.92 -5.01 -11.81
CA GLY A 343 7.15 -4.40 -12.89
C GLY A 343 6.40 -5.39 -13.77
N GLN A 344 6.93 -6.61 -13.95
CA GLN A 344 6.28 -7.72 -14.64
C GLN A 344 5.17 -8.30 -13.77
N TYR A 345 5.45 -8.58 -12.50
CA TYR A 345 4.43 -9.05 -11.55
C TYR A 345 3.23 -8.10 -11.45
N ILE A 346 3.49 -6.80 -11.29
CA ILE A 346 2.41 -5.81 -11.22
C ILE A 346 1.70 -5.71 -12.58
N GLY A 347 2.44 -5.77 -13.69
CA GLY A 347 1.87 -5.65 -15.03
C GLY A 347 0.98 -6.84 -15.41
N SER A 348 1.27 -8.04 -14.92
CA SER A 348 0.49 -9.24 -15.21
C SER A 348 -0.93 -9.21 -14.63
N SER A 349 -1.26 -8.19 -13.81
CA SER A 349 -2.63 -7.93 -13.39
C SER A 349 -3.56 -7.63 -14.57
N ASP A 350 -3.03 -7.06 -15.65
CA ASP A 350 -3.79 -6.76 -16.86
C ASP A 350 -4.25 -8.06 -17.56
N ASP A 351 -3.44 -9.11 -17.46
CA ASP A 351 -3.68 -10.45 -18.03
C ASP A 351 -4.39 -11.39 -17.06
N SER A 352 -4.82 -10.89 -15.90
CA SER A 352 -5.51 -11.69 -14.87
C SER A 352 -4.67 -12.86 -14.36
N VAL A 353 -3.35 -12.70 -14.27
CA VAL A 353 -2.47 -13.72 -13.69
C VAL A 353 -2.76 -13.84 -12.19
N LEU A 354 -3.05 -15.08 -11.78
CA LEU A 354 -3.46 -15.45 -10.44
C LEU A 354 -2.59 -16.56 -9.83
N GLY A 355 -1.50 -16.94 -10.49
CA GLY A 355 -0.61 -18.00 -10.07
C GLY A 355 0.76 -17.88 -10.72
N PHE A 356 1.75 -18.57 -10.15
CA PHE A 356 3.13 -18.54 -10.66
C PHE A 356 3.23 -19.22 -12.02
N ASP A 357 2.48 -20.30 -12.24
CA ASP A 357 2.51 -21.01 -13.52
C ASP A 357 1.95 -20.17 -14.66
N ASP A 358 0.85 -19.46 -14.42
CA ASP A 358 0.28 -18.50 -15.37
C ASP A 358 1.26 -17.36 -15.67
N PHE A 359 1.93 -16.85 -14.63
CA PHE A 359 2.96 -15.82 -14.80
C PHE A 359 4.14 -16.31 -15.63
N ARG A 360 4.63 -17.52 -15.35
CA ARG A 360 5.71 -18.16 -16.10
C ARG A 360 5.31 -18.30 -17.57
N ASN A 361 4.12 -18.80 -17.84
CA ASN A 361 3.60 -18.98 -19.20
C ASN A 361 3.45 -17.65 -19.93
N LEU A 362 2.96 -16.61 -19.24
CA LEU A 362 2.89 -15.25 -19.78
C LEU A 362 4.28 -14.76 -20.19
N LEU A 363 5.26 -14.80 -19.27
CA LEU A 363 6.62 -14.34 -19.55
C LEU A 363 7.31 -15.10 -20.70
N ILE A 364 7.13 -16.42 -20.77
CA ILE A 364 7.65 -17.25 -21.88
C ILE A 364 7.06 -16.80 -23.22
N SER A 365 5.79 -16.39 -23.24
CA SER A 365 5.12 -15.98 -24.48
C SER A 365 5.43 -14.55 -24.91
N GLU A 366 5.80 -13.67 -23.98
CA GLU A 366 5.98 -12.23 -24.24
C GLU A 366 7.44 -11.77 -24.31
N THR A 367 8.39 -12.57 -23.85
CA THR A 367 9.76 -12.10 -23.63
C THR A 367 10.83 -13.13 -24.00
N ASP A 368 12.05 -12.66 -24.26
CA ASP A 368 13.24 -13.50 -24.43
C ASP A 368 13.77 -14.07 -23.08
N PHE A 369 13.02 -13.93 -21.97
CA PHE A 369 13.41 -14.41 -20.63
C PHE A 369 13.03 -15.88 -20.39
N ASP A 370 12.82 -16.67 -21.44
CA ASP A 370 12.34 -18.05 -21.34
C ASP A 370 13.25 -18.92 -20.46
N ALA A 371 14.57 -18.87 -20.67
CA ALA A 371 15.56 -19.60 -19.89
C ALA A 371 15.65 -19.08 -18.44
N ASP A 372 15.37 -17.79 -18.24
CA ASP A 372 15.47 -17.17 -16.93
C ASP A 372 14.34 -17.63 -16.01
N ILE A 373 13.09 -17.52 -16.46
CA ILE A 373 11.93 -17.92 -15.64
C ILE A 373 11.85 -19.44 -15.46
N VAL A 374 12.31 -20.24 -16.43
CA VAL A 374 12.43 -21.70 -16.30
C VAL A 374 13.48 -22.07 -15.24
N ALA A 375 14.61 -21.37 -15.20
CA ALA A 375 15.61 -21.63 -14.17
C ALA A 375 15.16 -21.16 -12.77
N VAL A 376 14.26 -20.18 -12.66
CA VAL A 376 13.61 -19.83 -11.38
C VAL A 376 12.74 -20.98 -10.91
N ALA A 377 11.86 -21.49 -11.78
CA ALA A 377 10.99 -22.63 -11.46
C ALA A 377 11.81 -23.84 -10.97
N ASN A 378 12.89 -24.19 -11.69
CA ASN A 378 13.83 -25.24 -11.26
C ASN A 378 14.54 -24.95 -9.94
N THR A 379 14.85 -23.68 -9.64
CA THR A 379 15.54 -23.31 -8.40
C THR A 379 14.63 -23.52 -7.20
N TRP A 380 13.38 -23.06 -7.29
CA TRP A 380 12.41 -23.07 -6.19
C TRP A 380 11.55 -24.34 -6.10
N GLY A 381 11.65 -25.22 -7.09
CA GLY A 381 10.85 -26.42 -7.20
C GLY A 381 9.39 -26.12 -7.52
N LEU A 382 9.18 -25.18 -8.46
CA LEU A 382 7.90 -24.70 -8.99
C LEU A 382 7.68 -25.14 -10.45
#